data_AF-A0A845LNU0-F1
#
_entry.id   AF-A0A845LNU0-F1
#
_cell.length_a   1.000
_cell.length_b   1.000
_cell.length_c   1.000
_cell.angle_alpha   90.00
_cell.angle_beta   90.00
_cell.angle_gamma   90.00
#
_symmetry.space_group_name_H-M   'P 1'
#
loop_
_entity.id
_entity.type
_entity.pdbx_description
1 polymer ?
#
loop_
_entity_poly.entity_id
_entity_poly.type
_entity_poly.pdbx_seq_one_letter_code
_entity_poly.pdbx_strand_id
1 'polypeptide(L)'
;MKKKSIVIIVISVIVVLTFSFLVGTGFTERADVILLDYYVSEEGAKLTFNTTILSSMGYTRGFEDKSGALKPHYLVFYSTFGGLNSSFRAKSEFELVLGENDTEIYFNRADGGYELVLQKNIETGEWTRP
;
A
#
# COMPACT_ATOMS: atom_id res chain seq x y z
N MET A 1 0.78 -20.28 44.72
CA MET A 1 0.79 -20.73 43.31
C MET A 1 -0.24 -19.99 42.46
N LYS A 2 -1.52 -19.90 42.87
CA LYS A 2 -2.59 -19.18 42.13
C LYS A 2 -2.25 -17.73 41.73
N LYS A 3 -1.65 -16.92 42.63
CA LYS A 3 -1.24 -15.53 42.31
C LYS A 3 -0.16 -15.46 41.21
N LYS A 4 0.81 -16.38 41.22
CA LYS A 4 1.85 -16.46 40.16
C LYS A 4 1.24 -16.90 38.83
N SER A 5 0.30 -17.85 38.85
CA SER A 5 -0.45 -18.27 37.66
C SER A 5 -1.29 -17.13 37.07
N ILE A 6 -1.96 -16.31 37.89
CA ILE A 6 -2.71 -15.14 37.42
C ILE A 6 -1.78 -14.13 36.74
N VAL A 7 -0.62 -13.83 37.34
CA VAL A 7 0.36 -12.91 36.74
C VAL A 7 0.85 -13.41 35.38
N ILE A 8 1.16 -14.70 35.26
CA ILE A 8 1.59 -15.31 33.98
C ILE A 8 0.49 -15.19 32.93
N ILE A 9 -0.76 -15.46 33.30
CA ILE A 9 -1.91 -15.33 32.38
C ILE A 9 -2.04 -13.88 31.91
N VAL A 10 -1.99 -12.91 32.83
CA VAL A 10 -2.10 -11.48 32.48
C VAL A 10 -0.98 -11.05 31.54
N ILE A 11 0.28 -11.43 31.83
CA ILE A 11 1.42 -11.13 30.94
C ILE A 11 1.21 -11.76 29.57
N SER A 12 0.76 -13.02 29.52
CA SER A 12 0.52 -13.73 28.26
C SER A 12 -0.53 -13.00 27.41
N VAL A 13 -1.63 -12.55 28.03
CA VAL A 13 -2.67 -11.77 27.35
C VAL A 13 -2.10 -10.44 26.81
N ILE A 14 -1.32 -9.72 27.62
CA ILE A 14 -0.70 -8.45 27.19
C ILE A 14 0.24 -8.69 26.00
N VAL A 15 1.05 -9.74 26.03
CA VAL A 15 1.96 -10.08 24.93
C VAL A 15 1.18 -10.39 23.65
N VAL A 16 0.12 -11.19 23.75
CA VAL A 16 -0.73 -11.53 22.59
C VAL A 16 -1.39 -10.28 22.02
N LEU A 17 -1.96 -9.41 22.85
CA LEU A 17 -2.58 -8.16 22.41
C LEU A 17 -1.56 -7.23 21.76
N THR A 18 -0.36 -7.11 22.36
CA THR A 18 0.71 -6.26 21.83
C THR A 18 1.18 -6.79 20.48
N PHE A 19 1.44 -8.09 20.35
CA PHE A 19 1.87 -8.68 19.08
C PHE A 19 0.79 -8.58 18.00
N SER A 20 -0.47 -8.81 18.38
CA SER A 20 -1.63 -8.63 17.48
C SER A 20 -1.76 -7.20 17.00
N PHE A 21 -1.52 -6.21 17.87
CA PHE A 21 -1.49 -4.80 17.50
C PHE A 21 -0.34 -4.51 16.52
N LEU A 22 0.89 -4.92 16.83
CA LEU A 22 2.06 -4.68 15.99
C LEU A 22 1.92 -5.31 14.59
N VAL A 23 1.33 -6.50 14.50
CA VAL A 23 1.08 -7.19 13.23
C VAL A 23 -0.16 -6.62 12.52
N GLY A 24 -1.21 -6.30 13.27
CA GLY A 24 -2.48 -5.80 12.74
C GLY A 24 -2.34 -4.47 11.98
N THR A 25 -1.47 -3.56 12.44
CA THR A 25 -1.29 -2.27 11.75
C THR A 25 -0.84 -2.43 10.31
N GLY A 26 -0.06 -3.46 9.97
CA GLY A 26 0.42 -3.64 8.60
C GLY A 26 -0.59 -4.19 7.60
N PHE A 27 -1.81 -4.49 8.06
CA PHE A 27 -2.97 -4.83 7.24
C PHE A 27 -3.98 -3.68 7.12
N THR A 28 -3.70 -2.52 7.74
CA THR A 28 -4.57 -1.34 7.62
C THR A 28 -4.33 -0.66 6.29
N GLU A 29 -5.39 -0.53 5.48
CA GLU A 29 -5.35 0.19 4.20
C GLU A 29 -5.01 1.67 4.40
N ARG A 30 -4.33 2.25 3.40
CA ARG A 30 -3.98 3.66 3.32
C ARG A 30 -4.72 4.27 2.14
N ALA A 31 -5.61 5.22 2.43
CA ALA A 31 -6.38 5.96 1.43
C ALA A 31 -5.77 7.32 1.07
N ASP A 32 -4.65 7.67 1.73
CA ASP A 32 -3.98 8.97 1.66
C ASP A 32 -2.64 8.91 0.91
N VAL A 33 -2.40 7.84 0.16
CA VAL A 33 -1.21 7.67 -0.68
C VAL A 33 -1.37 8.45 -1.98
N ILE A 34 -0.36 9.24 -2.33
CA ILE A 34 -0.30 10.03 -3.56
C ILE A 34 0.95 9.70 -4.38
N LEU A 35 0.86 9.87 -5.70
CA LEU A 35 1.94 9.64 -6.66
C LEU A 35 2.87 10.88 -6.73
N LEU A 36 4.15 10.69 -6.40
CA LEU A 36 5.18 11.74 -6.48
C LEU A 36 5.83 11.81 -7.85
N ASP A 37 6.26 10.67 -8.39
CA ASP A 37 6.87 10.53 -9.70
C ASP A 37 6.74 9.09 -10.19
N TYR A 38 7.04 8.88 -11.46
CA TYR A 38 7.07 7.56 -12.08
C TYR A 38 8.02 7.55 -13.27
N TYR A 39 8.45 6.35 -13.63
CA TYR A 39 9.09 6.07 -14.89
C TYR A 39 8.63 4.70 -15.39
N VAL A 40 8.60 4.57 -16.73
CA VAL A 40 8.27 3.31 -17.39
C VAL A 40 9.57 2.77 -18.00
N SER A 41 9.81 1.46 -17.86
CA SER A 41 10.93 0.78 -18.51
C SER A 41 10.91 1.02 -20.02
N GLU A 42 12.06 1.00 -20.70
CA GLU A 42 12.16 1.20 -22.15
C GLU A 42 11.24 0.26 -22.97
N GLU A 43 11.06 -0.97 -22.50
CA GLU A 43 10.18 -1.99 -23.10
C GLU A 43 8.69 -1.83 -22.78
N GLY A 44 8.31 -0.87 -21.93
CA GLY A 44 6.92 -0.61 -21.55
C GLY A 44 6.29 -1.60 -20.57
N ALA A 45 7.02 -2.63 -20.12
CA ALA A 45 6.50 -3.73 -19.31
C ALA A 45 6.49 -3.47 -17.80
N LYS A 46 7.19 -2.44 -17.32
CA LYS A 46 7.26 -2.11 -15.89
C LYS A 46 7.07 -0.63 -15.66
N LEU A 47 6.19 -0.30 -14.72
CA LEU A 47 6.06 1.02 -14.13
C LEU A 47 6.70 1.01 -12.75
N THR A 48 7.72 1.83 -12.56
CA THR A 48 8.22 2.14 -11.23
C THR A 48 7.71 3.51 -10.81
N PHE A 49 7.24 3.64 -9.58
CA PHE A 49 6.67 4.88 -9.10
C PHE A 49 6.99 5.15 -7.63
N ASN A 50 7.22 6.42 -7.33
CA ASN A 50 7.41 6.90 -5.96
C ASN A 50 6.12 7.48 -5.42
N THR A 51 5.90 7.26 -4.13
CA THR A 51 4.71 7.72 -3.42
C THR A 51 5.07 8.44 -2.14
N THR A 52 4.13 9.24 -1.65
CA THR A 52 4.11 9.74 -0.28
C THR A 52 2.71 9.62 0.30
N ILE A 53 2.58 9.91 1.59
CA ILE A 53 1.30 10.00 2.28
C ILE A 53 0.98 11.46 2.62
N LEU A 54 -0.31 11.80 2.66
CA LEU A 54 -0.77 13.11 3.10
C LEU A 54 -0.81 13.24 4.64
N SER A 55 -1.00 12.12 5.35
CA SER A 55 -1.02 12.13 6.81
C SER A 55 0.36 12.45 7.39
N SER A 56 0.37 13.08 8.57
CA SER A 56 1.61 13.38 9.33
C SER A 56 2.24 12.16 10.02
N MET A 57 1.61 10.98 9.94
CA MET A 57 2.03 9.79 10.67
C MET A 57 1.90 8.50 9.86
N GLY A 58 2.90 7.64 10.03
CA GLY A 58 3.00 6.32 9.43
C GLY A 58 3.65 6.32 8.06
N TYR A 59 3.67 5.14 7.45
CA TYR A 59 4.36 4.89 6.19
C TYR A 59 3.61 3.81 5.40
N THR A 60 3.89 3.75 4.11
CA THR A 60 3.38 2.71 3.21
C THR A 60 4.34 1.53 3.20
N ARG A 61 3.82 0.30 3.23
CA ARG A 61 4.63 -0.93 3.14
C ARG A 61 4.63 -1.55 1.75
N GLY A 62 3.51 -1.38 1.05
CA GLY A 62 3.20 -2.11 -0.16
C GLY A 62 1.79 -1.80 -0.61
N PHE A 63 1.46 -2.33 -1.78
CA PHE A 63 0.12 -2.32 -2.33
C PHE A 63 -0.30 -3.74 -2.71
N GLU A 64 -1.59 -3.92 -2.88
CA GLU A 64 -2.20 -5.03 -3.58
C GLU A 64 -2.90 -4.48 -4.81
N ASP A 65 -2.71 -5.13 -5.94
CA ASP A 65 -3.49 -4.84 -7.14
C ASP A 65 -4.80 -5.63 -7.07
N LYS A 66 -5.91 -4.91 -6.88
CA LYS A 66 -7.27 -5.48 -6.79
C LYS A 66 -7.94 -5.64 -8.14
N SER A 67 -7.21 -5.37 -9.22
CA SER A 67 -7.67 -5.64 -10.57
C SER A 67 -7.79 -7.14 -10.74
N GLY A 68 -8.95 -7.60 -11.23
CA GLY A 68 -9.12 -9.01 -11.59
C GLY A 68 -8.28 -9.37 -12.82
N ALA A 69 -8.80 -10.29 -13.64
CA ALA A 69 -8.19 -10.61 -14.94
C ALA A 69 -8.30 -9.47 -15.98
N LEU A 70 -8.94 -8.35 -15.64
CA LEU A 70 -9.25 -7.23 -16.54
C LEU A 70 -8.73 -5.92 -15.94
N LYS A 71 -8.23 -5.10 -16.86
CA LYS A 71 -7.69 -3.75 -16.68
C LYS A 71 -8.86 -2.78 -16.61
N PRO A 72 -8.80 -1.69 -15.83
CA PRO A 72 -7.60 -0.99 -15.37
C PRO A 72 -7.03 -1.44 -14.01
N HIS A 73 -5.87 -0.90 -13.62
CA HIS A 73 -5.19 -1.24 -12.37
C HIS A 73 -5.78 -0.50 -11.15
N TYR A 74 -6.22 -1.20 -10.12
CA TYR A 74 -6.78 -0.66 -8.87
C TYR A 74 -5.87 -1.01 -7.68
N LEU A 75 -4.97 -0.10 -7.34
CA LEU A 75 -3.97 -0.34 -6.30
C LEU A 75 -4.50 0.06 -4.92
N VAL A 76 -4.47 -0.87 -3.98
CA VAL A 76 -4.81 -0.68 -2.57
C VAL A 76 -3.54 -0.69 -1.74
N PHE A 77 -3.20 0.43 -1.10
CA PHE A 77 -1.99 0.57 -0.30
C PHE A 77 -2.21 0.17 1.16
N TYR A 78 -1.16 -0.29 1.82
CA TYR A 78 -1.19 -0.72 3.22
C TYR A 78 -0.14 -0.03 4.07
N SER A 79 -0.50 0.18 5.33
CA SER A 79 0.39 0.67 6.39
C SER A 79 1.52 -0.30 6.70
N THR A 80 2.54 0.20 7.40
CA THR A 80 3.62 -0.59 7.98
C THR A 80 3.20 -1.38 9.23
N PHE A 81 3.96 -2.43 9.53
CA PHE A 81 3.82 -3.14 10.81
C PHE A 81 4.54 -2.37 11.93
N GLY A 82 4.31 -2.77 13.17
CA GLY A 82 5.04 -2.28 14.34
C GLY A 82 4.32 -1.17 15.10
N GLY A 83 3.03 -0.97 14.88
CA GLY A 83 2.23 -0.01 15.63
C GLY A 83 2.26 1.40 15.05
N LEU A 84 2.01 2.38 15.91
CA LEU A 84 1.90 3.79 15.51
C LEU A 84 3.23 4.32 14.99
N ASN A 85 3.21 4.92 13.80
CA ASN A 85 4.37 5.60 13.20
C ASN A 85 5.65 4.75 13.06
N SER A 86 5.52 3.42 13.00
CA SER A 86 6.64 2.51 12.80
C SER A 86 7.07 2.49 11.32
N SER A 87 8.37 2.56 11.05
CA SER A 87 8.92 2.44 9.69
C SER A 87 9.23 0.99 9.29
N PHE A 88 8.80 0.00 10.07
CA PHE A 88 9.12 -1.39 9.78
C PHE A 88 8.49 -1.86 8.47
N ARG A 89 9.36 -2.17 7.49
CA ARG A 89 9.05 -2.44 6.08
C ARG A 89 8.50 -1.24 5.29
N ALA A 90 8.77 -0.02 5.73
CA ALA A 90 8.42 1.17 4.95
C ALA A 90 9.07 1.13 3.56
N LYS A 91 8.30 1.54 2.56
CA LYS A 91 8.72 1.74 1.19
C LYS A 91 8.08 3.02 0.66
N SER A 92 8.79 3.71 -0.22
CA SER A 92 8.30 4.85 -0.99
C SER A 92 8.23 4.54 -2.48
N GLU A 93 9.12 3.68 -2.96
CA GLU A 93 9.21 3.22 -4.35
C GLU A 93 8.56 1.84 -4.51
N PHE A 94 7.82 1.69 -5.61
CA PHE A 94 7.07 0.49 -5.95
C PHE A 94 7.19 0.17 -7.43
N GLU A 95 7.09 -1.10 -7.77
CA GLU A 95 7.06 -1.58 -9.14
C GLU A 95 5.71 -2.26 -9.43
N LEU A 96 5.13 -1.94 -10.58
CA LEU A 96 3.95 -2.57 -11.15
C LEU A 96 4.29 -3.13 -12.53
N VAL A 97 3.97 -4.39 -12.75
CA VAL A 97 4.10 -5.00 -14.09
C VAL A 97 2.92 -4.53 -14.93
N LEU A 98 3.22 -4.00 -16.12
CA LEU A 98 2.26 -3.59 -17.12
C LEU A 98 2.19 -4.63 -18.23
N GLY A 99 0.98 -4.97 -18.66
CA GLY A 99 0.73 -5.58 -19.96
C GLY A 99 0.42 -4.54 -21.03
N GLU A 100 0.46 -4.97 -22.30
CA GLU A 100 0.31 -4.09 -23.47
C GLU A 100 -0.98 -3.25 -23.45
N ASN A 101 -2.09 -3.86 -23.03
CA ASN A 101 -3.42 -3.24 -23.01
C ASN A 101 -3.72 -2.40 -21.76
N ASP A 102 -2.73 -2.13 -20.89
CA ASP A 102 -2.96 -1.29 -19.70
C ASP A 102 -3.12 0.15 -20.10
N THR A 103 -4.21 0.76 -19.65
CA THR A 103 -4.58 2.13 -19.99
C THR A 103 -4.62 3.03 -18.78
N GLU A 104 -4.96 2.54 -17.60
CA GLU A 104 -5.22 3.38 -16.45
C GLU A 104 -4.75 2.72 -15.16
N ILE A 105 -4.29 3.56 -14.24
CA ILE A 105 -3.86 3.16 -12.90
C ILE A 105 -4.55 4.06 -11.90
N TYR A 106 -5.19 3.41 -10.93
CA TYR A 106 -5.97 4.03 -9.88
C TYR A 106 -5.38 3.73 -8.51
N PHE A 107 -5.37 4.73 -7.63
CA PHE A 107 -5.04 4.55 -6.21
C PHE A 107 -6.31 4.59 -5.37
N ASN A 108 -6.41 3.74 -4.35
CA ASN A 108 -7.55 3.72 -3.45
C ASN A 108 -7.66 5.04 -2.66
N ARG A 109 -8.90 5.40 -2.34
CA ARG A 109 -9.29 6.57 -1.56
C ARG A 109 -10.22 6.17 -0.42
N ALA A 110 -10.56 7.15 0.41
CA ALA A 110 -11.50 6.92 1.50
C ALA A 110 -12.85 6.45 0.94
N ASP A 111 -13.62 5.76 1.77
CA ASP A 111 -14.97 5.27 1.45
C ASP A 111 -15.03 4.25 0.30
N GLY A 112 -13.91 3.60 -0.01
CA GLY A 112 -13.82 2.58 -1.06
C GLY A 112 -13.74 3.13 -2.49
N GLY A 113 -13.55 4.45 -2.62
CA GLY A 113 -13.33 5.10 -3.91
C GLY A 113 -11.93 4.88 -4.48
N TYR A 114 -11.74 5.32 -5.72
CA TYR A 114 -10.48 5.25 -6.45
C TYR A 114 -10.23 6.53 -7.22
N GLU A 115 -8.96 6.98 -7.27
CA GLU A 115 -8.52 8.13 -8.05
C GLU A 115 -7.60 7.70 -9.18
N LEU A 116 -7.88 8.15 -10.40
CA LEU A 116 -7.01 7.95 -11.55
C LEU A 116 -5.73 8.76 -11.35
N VAL A 117 -4.58 8.09 -11.30
CA VAL A 117 -3.27 8.76 -11.09
C VAL A 117 -2.40 8.75 -12.33
N LEU A 118 -2.59 7.78 -13.22
CA LEU A 118 -1.89 7.68 -14.49
C LEU A 118 -2.81 7.12 -15.57
N GLN A 119 -2.69 7.67 -16.77
CA GLN A 119 -3.40 7.23 -17.96
C GLN A 119 -2.41 7.11 -19.13
N LYS A 120 -2.50 6.03 -19.89
CA LYS A 120 -1.74 5.78 -21.09
C LYS A 120 -2.43 6.43 -22.27
N ASN A 121 -1.70 7.26 -23.01
CA ASN A 121 -2.13 7.74 -24.31
C ASN A 121 -2.10 6.55 -25.30
N ILE A 122 -3.24 6.27 -25.93
CA ILE A 122 -3.40 5.12 -26.83
C ILE A 122 -2.65 5.32 -28.15
N GLU A 123 -2.47 6.56 -28.59
CA GLU A 123 -1.79 6.90 -29.84
C GLU A 123 -0.27 6.86 -29.70
N THR A 124 0.27 7.38 -28.59
CA THR A 124 1.73 7.47 -28.36
C THR A 124 2.27 6.34 -27.50
N GLY A 125 1.43 5.66 -26.72
CA GLY A 125 1.82 4.67 -25.73
C GLY A 125 2.43 5.27 -24.45
N GLU A 126 2.55 6.59 -24.36
CA GLU A 126 3.13 7.29 -23.22
C GLU A 126 2.14 7.37 -22.05
N TRP A 127 2.65 7.20 -20.84
CA TRP A 127 1.86 7.40 -19.63
C TRP A 127 1.95 8.85 -19.19
N THR A 128 0.82 9.45 -18.82
CA THR A 128 0.71 10.82 -18.31
C THR A 128 -0.17 10.87 -17.07
N ARG A 129 0.01 11.92 -16.26
CA ARG A 129 -0.99 12.27 -15.26
C ARG A 129 -2.24 12.83 -15.96
N PRO A 130 -3.45 12.57 -15.44
CA PRO A 130 -4.68 13.16 -15.96
C PRO A 130 -4.70 14.70 -15.88
#